data_AF-A0A536GHI5-F1
#
_entry.id   AF-A0A536GHI5-F1
#
_cell.length_a   1.000
_cell.length_b   1.000
_cell.length_c   1.000
_cell.angle_alpha   90.00
_cell.angle_beta   90.00
_cell.angle_gamma   90.00
#
_symmetry.space_group_name_H-M   'P 1'
#
loop_
_entity.id
_entity.type
_entity.pdbx_description
1 polymer ?
#
loop_
_entity_poly.entity_id
_entity_poly.type
_entity_poly.pdbx_seq_one_letter_code
_entity_poly.pdbx_strand_id
1 'polypeptide(L)'
;MDQRPEVVHDRLLELGARLRDELPPIQPGTQAATLLGVSGTLGVEVADRGPRRIDVRTTRGRIRGEGAVDIKPTADDRTTVSMVAIVKPTGFGASLMLGAALASMPRLQRQIVDGLERGFDDLAAALAKPDDQWDAATWTPPGVPAAD
;
A
#
# COMPACT_ATOMS: atom_id res chain seq x y z
N MET A 1 18.00 17.25 4.47
CA MET A 1 17.08 16.16 4.12
C MET A 1 17.10 16.06 2.60
N ASP A 2 17.62 14.97 2.04
CA ASP A 2 17.67 14.80 0.59
C ASP A 2 16.30 14.28 0.09
N GLN A 3 15.61 15.10 -0.70
CA GLN A 3 14.31 14.77 -1.30
C GLN A 3 14.40 14.70 -2.82
N ARG A 4 15.59 14.49 -3.38
CA ARG A 4 15.71 14.31 -4.83
C ARG A 4 14.90 13.09 -5.29
N PRO A 5 14.33 13.11 -6.51
CA PRO A 5 13.46 12.05 -7.00
C PRO A 5 14.08 10.65 -6.93
N GLU A 6 15.38 10.53 -7.21
CA GLU A 6 16.12 9.26 -7.13
C GLU A 6 16.19 8.71 -5.70
N VAL A 7 16.43 9.56 -4.70
CA VAL A 7 16.47 9.15 -3.30
C VAL A 7 15.08 8.71 -2.83
N VAL A 8 14.04 9.46 -3.21
CA VAL A 8 12.66 9.10 -2.87
C VAL A 8 12.23 7.80 -3.57
N HIS A 9 12.65 7.58 -4.82
CA HIS A 9 12.37 6.34 -5.55
C HIS A 9 13.03 5.13 -4.89
N ASP A 10 14.33 5.20 -4.57
CA ASP A 10 15.05 4.10 -3.92
C ASP A 10 14.42 3.75 -2.56
N ARG A 11 14.10 4.76 -1.75
CA ARG A 11 13.42 4.59 -0.47
C ARG A 11 12.03 3.94 -0.63
N LEU A 12 11.27 4.34 -1.65
CA LEU A 12 9.97 3.73 -1.94
C LEU A 12 10.11 2.26 -2.35
N LEU A 13 11.15 1.89 -3.10
CA LEU A 13 11.42 0.49 -3.44
C LEU A 13 11.80 -0.34 -2.21
N GLU A 14 12.62 0.20 -1.30
CA GLU A 14 12.95 -0.46 -0.03
C GLU A 14 11.69 -0.73 0.81
N LEU A 15 10.85 0.29 1.01
CA LEU A 15 9.60 0.14 1.77
C LEU A 15 8.62 -0.80 1.06
N GLY A 16 8.54 -0.75 -0.28
CA GLY A 16 7.73 -1.66 -1.07
C GLY A 16 8.19 -3.12 -0.95
N ALA A 17 9.49 -3.38 -0.92
CA ALA A 17 10.05 -4.72 -0.70
C ALA A 17 9.69 -5.24 0.69
N ARG A 18 9.79 -4.40 1.72
CA ARG A 18 9.35 -4.76 3.08
C ARG A 18 7.87 -5.07 3.15
N LEU A 19 7.02 -4.26 2.51
CA LEU A 19 5.59 -4.55 2.41
C LEU A 19 5.35 -5.92 1.76
N ARG A 20 6.06 -6.26 0.68
CA ARG A 20 5.93 -7.56 0.02
C ARG A 20 6.31 -8.72 0.94
N ASP A 21 7.39 -8.56 1.69
CA ASP A 21 8.04 -9.66 2.42
C ASP A 21 7.49 -9.84 3.84
N GLU A 22 6.93 -8.78 4.45
CA GLU A 22 6.55 -8.75 5.87
C GLU A 22 5.02 -8.63 6.10
N LEU A 23 4.20 -8.54 5.04
CA LEU A 23 2.75 -8.48 5.20
C LEU A 23 2.21 -9.69 5.98
N PRO A 24 1.41 -9.47 7.03
CA PRO A 24 0.92 -10.56 7.85
C PRO A 24 -0.11 -11.39 7.07
N PRO A 25 -0.18 -12.70 7.33
CA PRO A 25 -1.16 -13.55 6.69
C PRO A 25 -2.58 -13.15 7.10
N ILE A 26 -3.51 -13.22 6.16
CA ILE A 26 -4.92 -12.99 6.44
C ILE A 26 -5.47 -14.19 7.20
N GLN A 27 -5.89 -13.98 8.44
CA GLN A 27 -6.38 -15.05 9.30
C GLN A 27 -7.71 -15.63 8.78
N PRO A 28 -7.87 -16.98 8.74
CA PRO A 28 -9.14 -17.61 8.40
C PRO A 28 -10.29 -17.14 9.29
N GLY A 29 -11.51 -17.05 8.73
CA GLY A 29 -12.70 -16.63 9.47
C GLY A 29 -12.82 -15.13 9.73
N THR A 30 -11.82 -14.32 9.36
CA THR A 30 -11.93 -12.86 9.43
C THR A 30 -12.82 -12.29 8.32
N GLN A 31 -13.31 -11.08 8.54
CA GLN A 31 -14.00 -10.30 7.51
C GLN A 31 -13.09 -10.04 6.30
N ALA A 32 -11.79 -9.80 6.52
CA ALA A 32 -10.81 -9.64 5.45
C ALA A 32 -10.65 -10.92 4.62
N ALA A 33 -10.55 -12.10 5.26
CA ALA A 33 -10.51 -13.38 4.56
C ALA A 33 -11.75 -13.62 3.71
N THR A 34 -12.91 -13.28 4.27
CA THR A 34 -14.19 -13.36 3.56
C THR A 34 -14.16 -12.45 2.35
N LEU A 35 -13.94 -11.14 2.52
CA LEU A 35 -13.95 -10.16 1.43
C LEU A 35 -12.94 -10.49 0.33
N LEU A 36 -11.67 -10.72 0.69
CA LEU A 36 -10.59 -10.99 -0.25
C LEU A 36 -10.66 -12.40 -0.84
N GLY A 37 -11.46 -13.30 -0.28
CA GLY A 37 -11.60 -14.68 -0.76
C GLY A 37 -10.31 -15.47 -0.69
N VAL A 38 -9.43 -15.10 0.24
CA VAL A 38 -8.14 -15.74 0.48
C VAL A 38 -7.88 -15.76 1.99
N SER A 39 -7.34 -16.86 2.48
CA SER A 39 -6.73 -16.96 3.80
C SER A 39 -5.26 -17.34 3.64
N GLY A 40 -4.41 -16.87 4.57
CA GLY A 40 -2.96 -16.99 4.47
C GLY A 40 -2.30 -15.79 3.79
N THR A 41 -1.11 -15.99 3.22
CA THR A 41 -0.28 -14.91 2.67
C THR A 41 -0.97 -14.21 1.49
N LEU A 42 -1.17 -12.91 1.63
CA LEU A 42 -1.54 -12.04 0.52
C LEU A 42 -0.29 -11.82 -0.33
N GLY A 43 -0.28 -12.38 -1.55
CA GLY A 43 0.83 -12.13 -2.46
C GLY A 43 0.82 -10.67 -2.92
N VAL A 44 1.96 -10.00 -2.83
CA VAL A 44 2.17 -8.64 -3.36
C VAL A 44 3.31 -8.66 -4.36
N GLU A 45 3.18 -7.85 -5.40
CA GLU A 45 4.22 -7.61 -6.39
C GLU A 45 4.48 -6.11 -6.42
N VAL A 46 5.76 -5.75 -6.39
CA VAL A 46 6.25 -4.39 -6.55
C VAL A 46 7.07 -4.35 -7.83
N ALA A 47 6.65 -3.52 -8.78
CA ALA A 47 7.26 -3.39 -10.09
C ALA A 47 7.81 -1.98 -10.28
N ASP A 48 9.13 -1.87 -10.38
CA ASP A 48 9.78 -0.65 -10.82
C ASP A 48 9.48 -0.41 -12.31
N ARG A 49 8.84 0.73 -12.62
CA ARG A 49 8.51 1.15 -13.99
C ARG A 49 9.44 2.25 -14.48
N GLY A 50 10.55 2.47 -13.78
CA GLY A 50 11.54 3.51 -14.03
C GLY A 50 11.55 4.57 -12.93
N PRO A 51 12.43 5.56 -13.05
CA PRO A 51 12.81 6.47 -11.96
C PRO A 51 11.67 7.39 -11.45
N ARG A 52 10.49 7.33 -12.07
CA ARG A 52 9.34 8.16 -11.74
C ARG A 52 8.08 7.39 -11.41
N ARG A 53 8.12 6.05 -11.43
CA ARG A 53 6.92 5.26 -11.24
C ARG A 53 7.20 3.88 -10.65
N ILE A 54 6.45 3.54 -9.61
CA ILE A 54 6.43 2.21 -8.99
C ILE A 54 4.98 1.72 -8.99
N ASP A 55 4.74 0.54 -9.54
CA ASP A 55 3.42 -0.11 -9.45
C ASP A 55 3.45 -1.17 -8.34
N VAL A 56 2.38 -1.25 -7.55
CA VAL A 56 2.19 -2.27 -6.52
C VAL A 56 0.90 -3.01 -6.80
N ARG A 57 0.87 -4.34 -6.71
CA ARG A 57 -0.38 -5.09 -6.87
C ARG A 57 -0.42 -6.33 -6.00
N THR A 58 -1.61 -6.64 -5.54
CA THR A 58 -1.90 -7.95 -4.95
C THR A 58 -2.03 -9.00 -6.06
N THR A 59 -1.39 -10.16 -5.88
CA THR A 59 -1.35 -11.26 -6.87
C THR A 59 -2.33 -12.38 -6.55
N ARG A 60 -2.95 -12.35 -5.37
CA ARG A 60 -3.93 -13.34 -4.88
C ARG A 60 -5.21 -12.68 -4.40
N GLY A 61 -6.26 -13.49 -4.29
CA GLY A 61 -7.58 -13.06 -3.84
C GLY A 61 -8.53 -12.73 -4.98
N ARG A 62 -9.83 -12.78 -4.65
CA ARG A 62 -10.94 -12.43 -5.54
C ARG A 62 -11.22 -10.93 -5.59
N ILE A 63 -10.71 -10.18 -4.62
CA ILE A 63 -10.66 -8.72 -4.61
C ILE A 63 -9.19 -8.36 -4.52
N ARG A 64 -8.68 -7.67 -5.54
CA ARG A 64 -7.27 -7.30 -5.65
C ARG A 64 -7.12 -5.80 -5.43
N GLY A 65 -6.11 -5.41 -4.66
CA GLY A 65 -5.59 -4.05 -4.66
C GLY A 65 -4.53 -3.87 -5.74
N GLU A 66 -4.62 -2.78 -6.49
CA GLU A 66 -3.57 -2.28 -7.36
C GLU A 66 -3.25 -0.84 -6.93
N GLY A 67 -1.99 -0.47 -6.96
CA GLY A 67 -1.52 0.86 -6.63
C GLY A 67 -0.48 1.33 -7.63
N ALA A 68 -0.45 2.64 -7.87
CA ALA A 68 0.60 3.28 -8.65
C ALA A 68 1.11 4.48 -7.87
N VAL A 69 2.43 4.57 -7.73
CA VAL A 69 3.14 5.67 -7.10
C VAL A 69 3.89 6.42 -8.18
N ASP A 70 3.47 7.65 -8.45
CA ASP A 70 4.13 8.56 -9.39
C ASP A 70 4.99 9.56 -8.62
N ILE A 71 6.23 9.74 -9.07
CA ILE A 71 7.27 10.57 -8.45
C ILE A 71 7.60 11.70 -9.40
N LYS A 72 7.42 12.95 -8.94
CA LYS A 72 7.64 14.15 -9.75
C LYS A 72 8.57 15.13 -9.04
N PRO A 73 9.62 15.64 -9.73
CA PRO A 73 10.41 16.74 -9.19
C PRO A 73 9.58 18.01 -9.09
N THR A 74 9.94 18.86 -8.14
CA THR A 74 9.46 20.25 -8.02
C THR A 74 10.59 21.22 -8.35
N ALA A 75 10.27 22.50 -8.52
CA ALA A 75 11.25 23.53 -8.86
C ALA A 75 12.25 23.83 -7.72
N ASP A 76 11.93 23.45 -6.48
CA ASP A 76 12.73 23.72 -5.28
C ASP A 76 13.56 22.49 -4.84
N ASP A 77 13.91 21.59 -5.76
CA ASP A 77 14.57 20.30 -5.48
C ASP A 77 13.84 19.36 -4.51
N ARG A 78 12.56 19.63 -4.22
CA ARG A 78 11.67 18.70 -3.50
C ARG A 78 11.01 17.72 -4.44
N THR A 79 10.47 16.63 -3.90
CA THR A 79 9.72 15.62 -4.66
C THR A 79 8.25 15.60 -4.26
N THR A 80 7.37 15.59 -5.25
CA THR A 80 5.94 15.27 -5.09
C THR A 80 5.74 13.79 -5.35
N VAL A 81 5.13 13.10 -4.38
CA VAL A 81 4.68 11.71 -4.50
C VAL A 81 3.16 11.71 -4.63
N SER A 82 2.64 11.03 -5.65
CA SER A 82 1.21 10.81 -5.83
C SER A 82 0.93 9.32 -5.83
N MET A 83 -0.06 8.89 -5.06
CA MET A 83 -0.46 7.48 -4.99
C MET A 83 -1.90 7.33 -5.45
N VAL A 84 -2.13 6.39 -6.35
CA VAL A 84 -3.46 5.93 -6.74
C VAL A 84 -3.63 4.51 -6.23
N ALA A 85 -4.75 4.21 -5.59
CA ALA A 85 -5.13 2.85 -5.19
C ALA A 85 -6.46 2.47 -5.84
N ILE A 86 -6.53 1.26 -6.40
CA ILE A 86 -7.68 0.71 -7.11
C ILE A 86 -8.00 -0.65 -6.50
N VAL A 87 -9.26 -0.83 -6.09
CA VAL A 87 -9.78 -2.12 -5.63
C VAL A 87 -10.52 -2.79 -6.78
N LYS A 88 -9.96 -3.87 -7.30
CA LYS A 88 -10.50 -4.63 -8.45
C LYS A 88 -11.06 -5.99 -8.01
N PRO A 89 -12.38 -6.17 -7.97
CA PRO A 89 -12.97 -7.51 -7.88
C PRO A 89 -12.72 -8.29 -9.18
N THR A 90 -12.39 -9.58 -9.05
CA THR A 90 -12.18 -10.49 -10.18
C THR A 90 -13.42 -11.36 -10.38
N GLY A 91 -14.21 -11.05 -11.41
CA GLY A 91 -15.40 -11.79 -11.79
C GLY A 91 -16.69 -11.32 -11.08
N PHE A 92 -17.83 -11.75 -11.63
CA PHE A 92 -19.16 -11.26 -11.24
C PHE A 92 -19.49 -11.48 -9.76
N GLY A 93 -19.18 -12.66 -9.22
CA GLY A 93 -19.46 -12.99 -7.81
C GLY A 93 -18.68 -12.11 -6.83
N ALA A 94 -17.42 -11.77 -7.13
CA ALA A 94 -16.62 -10.87 -6.32
C ALA A 94 -17.17 -9.43 -6.35
N SER A 95 -17.63 -8.97 -7.52
CA SER A 95 -18.27 -7.66 -7.66
C SER A 95 -19.56 -7.56 -6.86
N LEU A 96 -20.41 -8.60 -6.91
CA LEU A 96 -21.64 -8.65 -6.09
C LEU A 96 -21.34 -8.65 -4.60
N MET A 97 -20.36 -9.43 -4.14
CA MET A 97 -19.99 -9.46 -2.73
C MET A 97 -19.37 -8.14 -2.24
N LEU A 98 -18.52 -7.50 -3.05
CA LEU A 98 -18.00 -6.18 -2.72
C LEU A 98 -19.14 -5.14 -2.67
N GLY A 99 -20.04 -5.16 -3.65
CA GLY A 99 -21.22 -4.28 -3.66
C GLY A 99 -22.12 -4.50 -2.44
N ALA A 100 -22.42 -5.75 -2.09
CA ALA A 100 -23.20 -6.10 -0.92
C ALA A 100 -22.50 -5.70 0.39
N ALA A 101 -21.18 -5.87 0.48
CA ALA A 101 -20.39 -5.43 1.63
C ALA A 101 -20.43 -3.91 1.79
N LEU A 102 -20.21 -3.15 0.71
CA LEU A 102 -20.27 -1.68 0.73
C LEU A 102 -21.68 -1.18 1.08
N ALA A 103 -22.74 -1.83 0.59
CA ALA A 103 -24.12 -1.47 0.90
C ALA A 103 -24.53 -1.80 2.35
N SER A 104 -24.11 -2.96 2.86
CA SER A 104 -24.43 -3.41 4.22
C SER A 104 -23.54 -2.78 5.31
N MET A 105 -22.37 -2.27 4.93
CA MET A 105 -21.38 -1.71 5.84
C MET A 105 -21.02 -0.27 5.43
N PRO A 106 -21.89 0.72 5.74
CA PRO A 106 -21.67 2.12 5.39
C PRO A 106 -20.44 2.76 6.05
N ARG A 107 -19.75 2.04 6.94
CA ARG A 107 -18.45 2.44 7.51
C ARG A 107 -17.26 1.77 6.81
N LEU A 108 -17.46 0.70 6.05
CA LEU A 108 -16.36 -0.04 5.41
C LEU A 108 -15.64 0.83 4.37
N GLN A 109 -16.38 1.56 3.54
CA GLN A 109 -15.77 2.48 2.58
C GLN A 109 -14.92 3.55 3.29
N ARG A 110 -15.46 4.14 4.37
CA ARG A 110 -14.71 5.11 5.18
C ARG A 110 -13.47 4.48 5.80
N GLN A 111 -13.58 3.31 6.40
CA GLN A 111 -12.42 2.59 6.96
C GLN A 111 -11.32 2.32 5.93
N ILE A 112 -11.69 2.00 4.69
CA ILE A 112 -10.72 1.81 3.59
C ILE A 112 -10.05 3.15 3.27
N VAL A 113 -10.82 4.23 3.10
CA VAL A 113 -10.28 5.57 2.80
C VAL A 113 -9.40 6.06 3.94
N ASP A 114 -9.88 6.04 5.18
CA ASP A 114 -9.13 6.45 6.38
C ASP A 114 -7.87 5.61 6.57
N GLY A 115 -7.88 4.34 6.14
CA GLY A 115 -6.70 3.46 6.16
C GLY A 115 -5.67 3.83 5.10
N LEU A 116 -6.12 4.18 3.89
CA LEU A 116 -5.25 4.64 2.81
C LEU A 116 -4.63 6.00 3.12
N GLU A 117 -5.41 6.94 3.68
CA GLU A 117 -4.92 8.26 4.09
C GLU A 117 -3.85 8.12 5.18
N ARG A 118 -4.11 7.36 6.24
CA ARG A 118 -3.10 7.10 7.29
C ARG A 118 -1.85 6.43 6.74
N GLY A 119 -2.01 5.43 5.87
CA GLY A 119 -0.87 4.76 5.24
C GLY A 119 -0.03 5.71 4.37
N PHE A 120 -0.67 6.69 3.73
CA PHE A 120 0.03 7.72 2.96
C PHE A 120 0.74 8.73 3.87
N ASP A 121 0.11 9.16 4.96
CA ASP A 121 0.74 10.05 5.95
C ASP A 121 1.96 9.39 6.61
N ASP A 122 1.85 8.11 6.99
CA ASP A 122 2.96 7.33 7.54
C ASP A 122 4.11 7.19 6.54
N LEU A 123 3.79 6.96 5.26
CA LEU A 123 4.77 6.91 4.18
C LEU A 123 5.45 8.27 3.97
N ALA A 124 4.68 9.35 3.97
CA ALA A 124 5.21 10.71 3.84
C ALA A 124 6.14 11.05 5.01
N ALA A 125 5.78 10.67 6.24
CA ALA A 125 6.62 10.85 7.42
C ALA A 125 7.91 10.02 7.36
N ALA A 126 7.85 8.78 6.88
CA ALA A 126 9.03 7.94 6.69
C ALA A 126 9.97 8.53 5.63
N LEU A 127 9.43 8.94 4.48
CA LEU A 127 10.19 9.58 3.40
C LEU A 127 10.77 10.92 3.81
N ALA A 128 10.12 11.63 4.76
CA ALA A 128 10.55 12.89 5.35
C ALA A 128 11.80 12.78 6.27
N LYS A 129 12.27 11.57 6.59
CA LYS A 129 13.45 11.39 7.43
C LYS A 129 14.74 11.88 6.75
N PRO A 130 15.63 12.59 7.48
CA PRO A 130 17.01 12.86 7.04
C PRO A 130 17.79 11.57 6.75
N ASP A 131 18.83 11.65 5.91
CA ASP A 131 19.58 10.46 5.46
C ASP A 131 20.31 9.74 6.60
N ASP A 132 20.81 10.49 7.58
CA ASP A 132 21.43 9.98 8.81
C ASP A 132 20.42 9.31 9.77
N GLN A 133 19.12 9.49 9.53
CA GLN A 133 18.01 8.92 10.29
C GLN A 133 17.17 7.94 9.45
N TRP A 134 17.55 7.73 8.18
CA TRP A 134 16.88 6.78 7.31
C TRP A 134 17.26 5.36 7.73
N ASP A 135 16.27 4.63 8.21
CA ASP A 135 16.36 3.20 8.38
C ASP A 135 15.01 2.61 7.96
N ALA A 136 15.03 1.93 6.81
CA ALA A 136 13.86 1.25 6.29
C ALA A 136 13.26 0.32 7.34
N ALA A 137 14.06 -0.39 8.15
CA ALA A 137 13.62 -1.36 9.15
C ALA A 137 12.75 -0.74 10.27
N THR A 138 12.92 0.55 10.55
CA THR A 138 12.13 1.26 11.58
C THR A 138 10.71 1.62 11.14
N TRP A 139 10.41 1.50 9.84
CA TRP A 139 9.05 1.67 9.34
C TRP A 139 8.20 0.45 9.71
N THR A 140 6.94 0.64 10.09
CA THR A 140 6.03 -0.50 10.31
C THR A 140 5.07 -0.56 9.13
N PRO A 141 5.08 -1.63 8.32
CA PRO A 141 4.15 -1.75 7.22
C PRO A 141 2.70 -1.69 7.70
N PRO A 142 1.81 -0.98 7.00
CA PRO A 142 0.40 -0.93 7.36
C PRO A 142 -0.20 -2.33 7.52
N GLY A 143 -0.85 -2.57 8.67
CA GLY A 143 -1.45 -3.86 9.01
C GLY A 143 -0.54 -4.82 9.77
N VAL A 144 0.76 -4.51 9.92
CA VAL A 144 1.65 -5.19 10.87
C VAL A 144 1.52 -4.49 12.23
N PRO A 145 1.21 -5.19 13.33
CA PRO A 145 1.28 -4.58 14.65
C PRO A 145 2.73 -4.14 14.92
N ALA A 146 2.91 -2.92 15.43
CA ALA A 146 4.24 -2.47 15.87
C ALA A 146 4.83 -3.50 16.83
N ALA A 147 6.09 -3.88 16.62
CA ALA A 147 6.77 -4.76 17.57
C ALA A 147 6.85 -4.04 18.93
N ASP A 148 6.38 -4.72 19.98
CA ASP A 148 6.44 -4.24 21.37
C ASP A 148 7.89 -3.98 21.82
#